data_AF-A0A138AV14-F1
#
_entry.id   AF-A0A138AV14-F1
#
_cell.length_a   1.000
_cell.length_b   1.000
_cell.length_c   1.000
_cell.angle_alpha   90.00
_cell.angle_beta   90.00
_cell.angle_gamma   90.00
#
_symmetry.space_group_name_H-M   'P 1'
#
loop_
_entity.id
_entity.type
_entity.pdbx_description
1 polymer ?
#
loop_
_entity_poly.entity_id
_entity_poly.type
_entity_poly.pdbx_seq_one_letter_code
_entity_poly.pdbx_strand_id
1 'polypeptide(L)'
;MTAAQTVRGLIDEPRRTDPDELAALFAQLEPVSIDFLFGDWRGGELLSGHPMDGALGKARWYGKSFRSAVDVQPLVCLDENGVKFSNVALGKGEATLRLIDFEGRVTASMVYDGQPVIDHFVKVDDDTVMGIMTGKQLVAPYFYFYLERDPGSNTGGGCAEAVR
;
A
#
# COMPACT_ATOMS: atom_id res chain seq x y z
N MET A 1 -8.41 14.38 18.53
CA MET A 1 -8.28 13.12 17.80
C MET A 1 -6.96 13.20 17.06
N THR A 2 -6.11 12.18 17.15
CA THR A 2 -4.82 12.16 16.43
C THR A 2 -5.06 11.86 14.94
N ALA A 3 -4.10 12.18 14.08
CA ALA A 3 -4.19 11.84 12.65
C ALA A 3 -4.43 10.33 12.42
N ALA A 4 -3.77 9.48 13.20
CA ALA A 4 -3.96 8.02 13.15
C ALA A 4 -5.41 7.61 13.48
N GLN A 5 -5.99 8.19 14.54
CA GLN A 5 -7.39 7.92 14.90
C GLN A 5 -8.36 8.39 13.81
N THR A 6 -8.08 9.53 13.18
CA THR A 6 -8.92 10.02 12.07
C THR A 6 -8.83 9.09 10.86
N VAL A 7 -7.62 8.66 10.46
CA VAL A 7 -7.46 7.71 9.35
C VAL A 7 -8.14 6.38 9.66
N ARG A 8 -8.01 5.85 10.88
CA ARG A 8 -8.73 4.66 11.31
C ARG A 8 -10.25 4.81 11.15
N GLY A 9 -10.80 5.93 11.60
CA GLY A 9 -12.23 6.23 11.41
C GLY A 9 -12.66 6.29 9.94
N LEU A 10 -11.79 6.79 9.04
CA LEU A 10 -12.05 6.78 7.59
C LEU A 10 -12.01 5.38 6.96
N ILE A 11 -11.22 4.47 7.53
CA ILE A 11 -11.15 3.07 7.09
C ILE A 11 -12.42 2.32 7.54
N ASP A 12 -12.81 2.51 8.81
CA ASP A 12 -13.95 1.82 9.42
C ASP A 12 -15.30 2.32 8.85
N GLU A 13 -15.40 3.64 8.61
CA GLU A 13 -16.58 4.29 8.02
C GLU A 13 -16.19 5.09 6.76
N PRO A 14 -16.04 4.42 5.60
CA PRO A 14 -15.59 5.06 4.37
C PRO A 14 -16.50 6.21 3.95
N ARG A 15 -15.90 7.39 3.82
CA ARG A 15 -16.55 8.60 3.31
C ARG A 15 -15.63 9.34 2.35
N ARG A 16 -16.22 10.10 1.44
CA ARG A 16 -15.46 11.05 0.65
C ARG A 16 -14.81 12.08 1.59
N THR A 17 -13.53 12.29 1.39
CA THR A 17 -12.68 13.16 2.21
C THR A 17 -11.94 14.11 1.27
N ASP A 18 -11.74 15.35 1.70
CA ASP A 18 -11.04 16.32 0.85
C ASP A 18 -9.58 15.87 0.63
N PRO A 19 -9.04 15.94 -0.60
CA PRO A 19 -7.64 15.58 -0.85
C PRO A 19 -6.63 16.34 0.01
N ASP A 20 -6.92 17.59 0.37
CA ASP A 20 -6.05 18.41 1.22
C ASP A 20 -6.12 17.94 2.69
N GLU A 21 -7.29 17.47 3.14
CA GLU A 21 -7.44 16.81 4.46
C GLU A 21 -6.60 15.51 4.50
N LEU A 22 -6.66 14.69 3.45
CA LEU A 22 -5.85 13.46 3.36
C LEU A 22 -4.35 13.76 3.29
N ALA A 23 -3.93 14.79 2.55
CA ALA A 23 -2.55 15.25 2.53
C ALA A 23 -2.08 15.68 3.93
N ALA A 24 -2.90 16.47 4.63
CA ALA A 24 -2.59 16.93 5.98
C ALA A 24 -2.52 15.79 7.00
N LEU A 25 -3.37 14.75 6.87
CA LEU A 25 -3.29 13.55 7.68
C LEU A 25 -1.99 12.78 7.40
N PHE A 26 -1.66 12.54 6.13
CA PHE A 26 -0.42 11.88 5.71
C PHE A 26 0.82 12.57 6.29
N ALA A 27 0.86 13.91 6.20
CA ALA A 27 1.98 14.72 6.70
C ALA A 27 2.20 14.62 8.22
N GLN A 28 1.17 14.25 8.99
CA GLN A 28 1.23 14.10 10.45
C GLN A 28 1.59 12.68 10.92
N LEU A 29 1.45 11.67 10.06
CA LEU A 29 1.72 10.27 10.40
C LEU A 29 3.21 9.93 10.26
N GLU A 30 3.73 9.03 11.10
CA GLU A 30 5.16 8.66 11.15
C GLU A 30 5.63 7.96 9.86
N PRO A 31 6.85 8.21 9.35
CA PRO A 31 7.42 7.45 8.26
C PRO A 31 7.63 5.98 8.66
N VAL A 32 7.61 5.07 7.69
CA VAL A 32 7.86 3.64 7.94
C VAL A 32 9.20 3.21 7.37
N SER A 33 9.81 2.20 8.01
CA SER A 33 10.99 1.51 7.46
C SER A 33 10.57 0.49 6.39
N ILE A 34 11.53 0.02 5.60
CA ILE A 34 11.31 -1.05 4.62
C ILE A 34 10.84 -2.32 5.34
N ASP A 35 11.51 -2.69 6.43
CA ASP A 35 11.22 -3.92 7.18
C ASP A 35 9.82 -3.91 7.79
N PHE A 36 9.30 -2.72 8.13
CA PHE A 36 7.93 -2.57 8.62
C PHE A 36 6.90 -3.06 7.58
N LEU A 37 7.17 -2.88 6.29
CA LEU A 37 6.24 -3.24 5.22
C LEU A 37 6.23 -4.73 4.88
N PHE A 38 7.17 -5.53 5.38
CA PHE A 38 7.20 -6.96 5.02
C PHE A 38 5.93 -7.70 5.42
N GLY A 39 5.53 -8.65 4.56
CA GLY A 39 4.32 -9.45 4.69
C GLY A 39 3.26 -9.15 3.63
N ASP A 40 2.10 -9.79 3.79
CA ASP A 40 0.94 -9.55 2.94
C ASP A 40 0.01 -8.52 3.57
N TRP A 41 -0.56 -7.69 2.70
CA TRP A 41 -1.45 -6.62 3.10
C TRP A 41 -2.70 -6.63 2.24
N ARG A 42 -3.85 -6.45 2.89
CA ARG A 42 -5.13 -6.16 2.24
C ARG A 42 -5.24 -4.66 2.01
N GLY A 43 -5.61 -4.28 0.80
CA GLY A 43 -5.73 -2.88 0.42
C GLY A 43 -7.16 -2.37 0.38
N GLY A 44 -7.30 -1.06 0.57
CA GLY A 44 -8.54 -0.32 0.33
C GLY A 44 -8.26 1.13 -0.01
N GLU A 45 -9.29 1.84 -0.46
CA GLU A 45 -9.17 3.22 -0.96
C GLU A 45 -9.58 4.23 0.12
N LEU A 46 -8.89 5.37 0.18
CA LEU A 46 -9.33 6.53 0.93
C LEU A 46 -9.95 7.51 -0.06
N LEU A 47 -11.28 7.53 -0.11
CA LEU A 47 -12.05 8.20 -1.15
C LEU A 47 -11.80 9.71 -1.15
N SER A 48 -11.09 10.21 -2.16
CA SER A 48 -10.78 11.65 -2.31
C SER A 48 -11.63 12.32 -3.40
N GLY A 49 -12.37 11.52 -4.18
CA GLY A 49 -13.00 11.93 -5.42
C GLY A 49 -12.05 11.89 -6.62
N HIS A 50 -10.91 11.20 -6.49
CA HIS A 50 -9.96 11.02 -7.57
C HIS A 50 -10.56 10.12 -8.68
N PRO A 51 -10.22 10.31 -9.97
CA PRO A 51 -10.77 9.49 -11.05
C PRO A 51 -10.50 7.98 -10.94
N MET A 52 -9.50 7.59 -10.14
CA MET A 52 -9.18 6.18 -9.85
C MET A 52 -10.04 5.59 -8.72
N ASP A 53 -10.81 6.40 -7.99
CA ASP A 53 -11.70 5.88 -6.95
C ASP A 53 -12.69 4.87 -7.55
N GLY A 54 -12.79 3.70 -6.93
CA GLY A 54 -13.57 2.54 -7.37
C GLY A 54 -12.92 1.72 -8.48
N ALA A 55 -11.72 2.07 -8.98
CA ALA A 55 -11.03 1.28 -9.99
C ALA A 55 -10.42 0.00 -9.41
N LEU A 56 -9.92 0.01 -8.17
CA LEU A 56 -9.29 -1.16 -7.57
C LEU A 56 -10.32 -2.25 -7.24
N GLY A 57 -11.51 -1.85 -6.81
CA GLY A 57 -12.64 -2.78 -6.61
C GLY A 57 -13.03 -3.53 -7.88
N LYS A 58 -12.99 -2.87 -9.04
CA LYS A 58 -13.30 -3.50 -10.35
C LYS A 58 -12.24 -4.50 -10.80
N ALA A 59 -11.00 -4.36 -10.31
CA ALA A 59 -9.88 -5.23 -10.65
C ALA A 59 -9.76 -6.49 -9.75
N ARG A 60 -10.73 -6.72 -8.84
CA ARG A 60 -10.62 -7.73 -7.75
C ARG A 60 -9.28 -7.63 -7.03
N TRP A 61 -8.81 -6.40 -6.84
CA TRP A 61 -7.57 -6.15 -6.14
C TRP A 61 -7.73 -6.53 -4.66
N TYR A 62 -6.85 -7.41 -4.19
CA TYR A 62 -6.80 -7.83 -2.81
C TYR A 62 -5.90 -6.89 -1.99
N GLY A 63 -4.73 -6.55 -2.55
CA GLY A 63 -3.75 -5.71 -1.87
C GLY A 63 -2.33 -5.88 -2.42
N LYS A 64 -1.34 -5.91 -1.54
CA LYS A 64 0.09 -5.94 -1.89
C LYS A 64 0.83 -6.98 -1.05
N SER A 65 1.88 -7.56 -1.60
CA SER A 65 2.80 -8.46 -0.88
C SER A 65 4.22 -7.92 -0.95
N PHE A 66 4.89 -7.79 0.20
CA PHE A 66 6.26 -7.32 0.29
C PHE A 66 7.11 -8.44 0.90
N ARG A 67 7.80 -9.21 0.04
CA ARG A 67 8.61 -10.35 0.47
C ARG A 67 10.02 -9.92 0.85
N SER A 68 10.56 -8.93 0.14
CA SER A 68 11.82 -8.28 0.46
C SER A 68 11.87 -6.87 -0.13
N ALA A 69 12.98 -6.16 0.08
CA ALA A 69 13.17 -4.85 -0.52
C ALA A 69 13.20 -4.85 -2.06
N VAL A 70 13.44 -6.01 -2.69
CA VAL A 70 13.57 -6.18 -4.15
C VAL A 70 12.60 -7.22 -4.73
N ASP A 71 11.71 -7.76 -3.92
CA ASP A 71 10.65 -8.71 -4.31
C ASP A 71 9.34 -8.20 -3.72
N VAL A 72 8.62 -7.43 -4.53
CA VAL A 72 7.35 -6.78 -4.15
C VAL A 72 6.32 -7.04 -5.23
N GLN A 73 5.15 -7.50 -4.81
CA GLN A 73 4.00 -7.74 -5.67
C GLN A 73 2.99 -6.62 -5.44
N PRO A 74 2.98 -5.57 -6.29
CA PRO A 74 2.23 -4.36 -6.02
C PRO A 74 0.71 -4.49 -6.26
N LEU A 75 0.30 -5.52 -6.99
CA LEU A 75 -1.08 -5.81 -7.35
C LEU A 75 -1.37 -7.29 -7.15
N VAL A 76 -1.63 -7.68 -5.91
CA VAL A 76 -2.16 -9.01 -5.60
C VAL A 76 -3.66 -8.99 -5.89
N CYS A 77 -4.11 -9.86 -6.79
CA CYS A 77 -5.52 -10.01 -7.19
C CYS A 77 -6.02 -11.42 -6.83
N LEU A 78 -7.34 -11.56 -6.79
CA LEU A 78 -7.99 -12.88 -6.66
C LEU A 78 -8.44 -13.40 -8.03
N ASP A 79 -8.16 -14.67 -8.29
CA ASP A 79 -8.69 -15.38 -9.45
C ASP A 79 -10.17 -15.78 -9.25
N GLU A 80 -10.73 -16.56 -10.18
CA GLU A 80 -12.13 -17.01 -10.10
C GLU A 80 -12.39 -17.98 -8.94
N ASN A 81 -11.36 -18.64 -8.43
CA ASN A 81 -11.43 -19.57 -7.31
C ASN A 81 -11.09 -18.90 -5.96
N GLY A 82 -10.81 -17.59 -5.96
CA GLY A 82 -10.39 -16.85 -4.78
C GLY A 82 -8.92 -17.06 -4.40
N VAL A 83 -8.10 -17.59 -5.31
CA VAL A 83 -6.65 -17.77 -5.08
C VAL A 83 -5.92 -16.46 -5.40
N LYS A 84 -5.01 -16.07 -4.50
CA LYS A 84 -4.17 -14.88 -4.67
C LYS A 84 -3.09 -15.10 -5.72
N PHE A 85 -2.91 -14.15 -6.62
CA PHE A 85 -1.80 -14.12 -7.57
C PHE A 85 -1.30 -12.69 -7.81
N SER A 86 -0.03 -12.54 -8.19
CA SER A 86 0.55 -11.26 -8.60
C SER A 86 0.10 -10.93 -10.03
N ASN A 87 -0.67 -9.87 -10.20
CA ASN A 87 -1.15 -9.42 -11.51
C ASN A 87 -0.10 -8.54 -12.20
N VAL A 88 1.00 -9.17 -12.61
CA VAL A 88 2.15 -8.53 -13.28
C VAL A 88 1.73 -7.79 -14.55
N ALA A 89 0.74 -8.31 -15.29
CA ALA A 89 0.23 -7.66 -16.49
C ALA A 89 -0.41 -6.31 -16.20
N LEU A 90 -1.27 -6.22 -15.17
CA LEU A 90 -1.89 -4.97 -14.75
C LEU A 90 -0.87 -4.01 -14.13
N GLY A 91 0.10 -4.53 -13.37
CA GLY A 91 1.17 -3.75 -12.75
C GLY A 91 2.26 -3.30 -13.72
N LYS A 92 2.22 -3.81 -14.96
CA LYS A 92 3.27 -3.71 -15.98
C LYS A 92 4.63 -4.24 -15.51
N GLY A 93 4.64 -5.09 -14.49
CA GLY A 93 5.83 -5.50 -13.77
C GLY A 93 5.54 -5.71 -12.28
N GLU A 94 6.61 -6.00 -11.56
CA GLU A 94 6.62 -6.02 -10.10
C GLU A 94 7.04 -4.64 -9.57
N ALA A 95 7.52 -4.59 -8.35
CA ALA A 95 7.99 -3.37 -7.73
C ALA A 95 9.16 -3.65 -6.79
N THR A 96 9.71 -2.55 -6.29
CA THR A 96 10.86 -2.54 -5.41
C THR A 96 10.65 -1.52 -4.29
N LEU A 97 11.08 -1.81 -3.07
CA LEU A 97 11.07 -0.83 -1.97
C LEU A 97 12.36 -0.01 -1.94
N ARG A 98 12.21 1.29 -1.71
CA ARG A 98 13.29 2.24 -1.50
C ARG A 98 12.93 3.21 -0.39
N LEU A 99 13.94 3.74 0.29
CA LEU A 99 13.77 4.92 1.12
C LEU A 99 13.82 6.14 0.21
N ILE A 100 12.74 6.92 0.15
CA ILE A 100 12.60 8.08 -0.71
C ILE A 100 12.19 9.28 0.14
N ASP A 101 12.82 10.43 -0.09
CA ASP A 101 12.36 11.70 0.46
C ASP A 101 11.06 12.11 -0.24
N PHE A 102 10.01 12.31 0.55
CA PHE A 102 8.76 12.88 0.11
C PHE A 102 8.40 14.02 1.05
N GLU A 103 8.36 15.24 0.51
CA GLU A 103 8.08 16.48 1.26
C GLU A 103 9.01 16.70 2.47
N GLY A 104 10.30 16.36 2.34
CA GLY A 104 11.32 16.54 3.37
C GLY A 104 11.35 15.42 4.42
N ARG A 105 10.64 14.31 4.17
CA ARG A 105 10.55 13.17 5.07
C ARG A 105 10.89 11.90 4.30
N VAL A 106 11.91 11.19 4.76
CA VAL A 106 12.30 9.90 4.18
C VAL A 106 11.39 8.80 4.71
N THR A 107 10.70 8.11 3.81
CA THR A 107 9.85 6.96 4.15
C THR A 107 10.03 5.81 3.17
N ALA A 108 9.76 4.58 3.62
CA ALA A 108 9.68 3.45 2.71
C ALA A 108 8.61 3.72 1.65
N SER A 109 9.01 3.53 0.40
CA SER A 109 8.23 3.84 -0.78
C SER A 109 8.40 2.71 -1.77
N MET A 110 7.31 2.30 -2.41
CA MET A 110 7.32 1.26 -3.44
C MET A 110 7.40 1.92 -4.81
N VAL A 111 8.44 1.59 -5.55
CA VAL A 111 8.67 2.04 -6.93
C VAL A 111 8.26 0.92 -7.86
N TYR A 112 7.32 1.17 -8.77
CA TYR A 112 6.93 0.19 -9.76
C TYR A 112 8.00 0.06 -10.84
N ASP A 113 8.30 -1.17 -11.25
CA ASP A 113 9.36 -1.41 -12.24
C ASP A 113 8.92 -1.02 -13.67
N GLY A 114 7.64 -1.21 -13.97
CA GLY A 114 7.10 -1.02 -15.33
C GLY A 114 6.24 0.22 -15.55
N GLN A 115 6.11 1.08 -14.53
CA GLN A 115 5.33 2.31 -14.65
C GLN A 115 5.92 3.43 -13.78
N PRO A 116 5.84 4.70 -14.22
CA PRO A 116 6.43 5.83 -13.51
C PRO A 116 5.54 6.27 -12.33
N VAL A 117 5.32 5.34 -11.39
CA VAL A 117 4.47 5.47 -10.21
C VAL A 117 5.27 5.10 -8.97
N ILE A 118 5.07 5.85 -7.90
CA ILE A 118 5.68 5.62 -6.59
C ILE A 118 4.58 5.69 -5.54
N ASP A 119 4.50 4.67 -4.69
CA ASP A 119 3.61 4.65 -3.53
C ASP A 119 4.44 4.99 -2.30
N HIS A 120 4.17 6.10 -1.62
CA HIS A 120 4.83 6.46 -0.35
C HIS A 120 3.95 6.04 0.82
N PHE A 121 4.56 5.48 1.88
CA PHE A 121 3.81 4.95 3.02
C PHE A 121 4.08 5.73 4.32
N VAL A 122 3.08 5.83 5.18
CA VAL A 122 3.20 6.33 6.55
C VAL A 122 2.39 5.46 7.50
N LYS A 123 2.84 5.34 8.75
CA LYS A 123 2.27 4.46 9.77
C LYS A 123 0.98 5.04 10.33
N VAL A 124 -0.11 4.28 10.26
CA VAL A 124 -1.35 4.57 10.99
C VAL A 124 -1.26 3.90 12.37
N ASP A 125 -0.94 2.61 12.40
CA ASP A 125 -0.58 1.84 13.59
C ASP A 125 0.30 0.63 13.19
N ASP A 126 0.46 -0.37 14.08
CA ASP A 126 1.35 -1.52 13.85
C ASP A 126 0.92 -2.42 12.70
N ASP A 127 -0.37 -2.39 12.35
CA ASP A 127 -0.98 -3.27 11.36
C ASP A 127 -1.58 -2.50 10.18
N THR A 128 -1.35 -1.18 10.09
CA THR A 128 -1.93 -0.36 9.02
C THR A 128 -1.03 0.78 8.59
N VAL A 129 -0.95 0.97 7.27
CA VAL A 129 -0.30 2.13 6.66
C VAL A 129 -1.27 2.88 5.76
N MET A 130 -1.06 4.18 5.67
CA MET A 130 -1.65 5.03 4.65
C MET A 130 -0.65 5.19 3.50
N GLY A 131 -1.15 5.09 2.27
CA GLY A 131 -0.38 5.23 1.05
C GLY A 131 -0.83 6.43 0.23
N ILE A 132 0.12 7.11 -0.39
CA ILE A 132 -0.11 8.15 -1.40
C ILE A 132 0.59 7.77 -2.70
N MET A 133 -0.12 7.82 -3.82
CA MET A 133 0.43 7.50 -5.14
C MET A 133 0.86 8.78 -5.85
N THR A 134 2.15 8.84 -6.20
CA THR A 134 2.75 9.93 -6.98
C THR A 134 3.36 9.38 -8.27
N GLY A 135 3.71 10.25 -9.20
CA GLY A 135 4.34 9.83 -10.44
C GLY A 135 4.20 10.85 -11.55
N LYS A 136 4.91 10.63 -12.66
CA LYS A 136 4.95 11.58 -13.79
C LYS A 136 3.57 11.90 -14.38
N GLN A 137 2.62 10.97 -14.27
CA GLN A 137 1.26 11.09 -14.80
C GLN A 137 0.21 11.35 -13.72
N LEU A 138 0.60 11.38 -12.45
CA LEU A 138 -0.26 11.65 -11.30
C LEU A 138 0.07 13.08 -10.83
N VAL A 139 -0.77 14.03 -11.22
CA VAL A 139 -0.70 15.40 -10.69
C VAL A 139 -1.72 15.54 -9.56
N ALA A 140 -1.38 16.35 -8.56
CA ALA A 140 -2.29 16.60 -7.44
C ALA A 140 -3.67 17.10 -7.94
N PRO A 141 -4.79 16.73 -7.27
CA PRO A 141 -4.84 15.92 -6.05
C PRO A 141 -4.46 14.45 -6.28
N TYR A 142 -3.66 13.89 -5.38
CA TYR A 142 -3.16 12.52 -5.50
C TYR A 142 -4.21 11.47 -5.13
N PHE A 143 -3.95 10.22 -5.49
CA PHE A 143 -4.72 9.08 -5.05
C PHE A 143 -4.22 8.58 -3.69
N TYR A 144 -5.14 8.31 -2.78
CA TYR A 144 -4.86 7.85 -1.43
C TYR A 144 -5.49 6.49 -1.18
N PHE A 145 -4.76 5.66 -0.46
CA PHE A 145 -5.20 4.32 -0.13
C PHE A 145 -4.69 3.93 1.25
N TYR A 146 -5.13 2.80 1.74
CA TYR A 146 -4.62 2.19 2.95
C TYR A 146 -4.28 0.72 2.70
N LEU A 147 -3.41 0.18 3.55
CA LEU A 147 -3.09 -1.24 3.60
C LEU A 147 -3.22 -1.69 5.05
N GLU A 148 -3.92 -2.79 5.28
CA GLU A 148 -4.00 -3.48 6.56
C GLU A 148 -3.29 -4.83 6.46
N ARG A 149 -2.53 -5.21 7.49
CA ARG A 149 -1.86 -6.52 7.50
C ARG A 149 -2.88 -7.63 7.33
N ASP A 150 -2.54 -8.60 6.49
CA ASP A 150 -3.31 -9.83 6.38
C ASP A 150 -2.81 -10.89 7.38
N PRO A 151 -3.59 -11.24 8.41
CA PRO A 151 -3.21 -12.28 9.38
C PRO A 151 -3.12 -13.68 8.76
N GLY A 152 -3.67 -13.88 7.54
CA GLY A 152 -3.56 -15.12 6.79
C GLY A 152 -2.16 -15.41 6.21
N SER A 153 -1.19 -14.51 6.38
CA SER A 153 0.19 -14.63 5.87
C SER A 153 1.14 -15.41 6.77
N ASN A 154 0.63 -16.14 7.77
CA ASN A 154 1.46 -16.95 8.65
C ASN A 154 1.97 -18.21 7.92
N THR A 155 2.99 -18.04 7.08
CA THR A 155 3.90 -19.12 6.70
C THR A 155 4.86 -19.39 7.86
N GLY A 156 4.29 -19.74 9.01
CA GLY A 156 4.98 -20.39 10.13
C GLY A 156 5.25 -21.86 9.82
N GLY A 157 5.93 -22.13 8.71
CA GLY A 157 6.47 -23.43 8.34
C GLY A 157 7.98 -23.27 8.28
N GLY A 158 8.64 -23.33 9.43
CA GLY A 158 10.09 -23.30 9.50
C GLY A 158 10.68 -24.33 8.55
N CYS A 159 11.62 -23.91 7.70
CA CYS A 159 12.56 -24.83 7.10
C CYS A 159 13.36 -25.46 8.25
N ALA A 160 12.90 -26.62 8.73
CA ALA A 160 13.75 -27.50 9.49
C ALA A 160 14.91 -27.91 8.58
N GLU A 161 16.11 -27.67 9.08
CA GLU A 161 17.38 -28.12 8.51
C GLU A 161 17.28 -29.58 8.05
N ALA A 162 17.62 -29.81 6.78
CA ALA A 162 18.06 -31.12 6.33
C ALA A 162 19.50 -30.98 5.83
N VAL A 163 20.42 -30.80 6.78
CA VAL A 163 21.81 -31.22 6.61
C VAL A 163 21.95 -32.55 7.35
N ARG A 164 21.96 -33.65 6.60
CA ARG A 164 22.75 -34.86 6.85
C ARG A 164 22.63 -35.81 5.67
#